data_AF-A0A8S9ZJF1-F1
#
_entry.id   AF-A0A8S9ZJF1-F1
#
_cell.length_a   1.000
_cell.length_b   1.000
_cell.length_c   1.000
_cell.angle_alpha   90.00
_cell.angle_beta   90.00
_cell.angle_gamma   90.00
#
_symmetry.space_group_name_H-M   'P 1'
#
loop_
_entity.id
_entity.type
_entity.pdbx_description
1 polymer ?
#
loop_
_entity_poly.entity_id
_entity_poly.type
_entity_poly.pdbx_seq_one_letter_code
_entity_poly.pdbx_strand_id
1 'polypeptide(L)'
;MVEHKGLNKESVKNMRVFISGSAQLTPNVFEKFEQMTGHRILERYGMTETLVSTSNPYEPIDERIAGSVGKAAKGVDVRINKEGVIEVKSPSLFKGYLNLPEKTKQEFTDDGFFITGDMGEKDDKGYIWIKGRQKDLIISGGMNVYPTEIEEVLTSLFGDRIKECAVIAVPHPDFGEAVVAICEASDSNKKYVTAEKYNVTDEEKQILKEKLAPYKIPKAFYFMNLPRNHLGKVQKNLLREMPQFKNIFQINILTLIGKNFLKFIKYPMTTNIDTHILQIDVHKVYCGNQFELLKENIFSILNNKSSNKNIFIGFSGGSMPQLIAPLLNELSDELISNLLLFPVDERLVPLNSEESNTGILLRALNKDRFENKILKISDDSNLLDCGFKMALEFENQLRSKNPKLNDKGFPIFDLLLLGIGPDGHTCSLFPNHPLLEEKNRWVAEIDNSPKPPPKRITLTLPVLNTAKNIIFIANGKSKAKIIVKILGNNNDSQSLLPPNLIERSEDQELIKWFLDEEAVADLNILNKYFKYI
;
A
#
# COMPACT_ATOMS: atom_id res chain seq x y z
N MET A 1 -3.95 -19.22 -36.20
CA MET A 1 -4.22 -19.78 -37.55
C MET A 1 -4.21 -18.71 -38.63
N VAL A 2 -4.98 -17.62 -38.48
CA VAL A 2 -5.07 -16.52 -39.48
C VAL A 2 -3.76 -15.79 -39.79
N GLU A 3 -2.71 -15.96 -38.99
CA GLU A 3 -1.37 -15.40 -39.25
C GLU A 3 -0.48 -16.31 -40.12
N HIS A 4 -0.91 -17.54 -40.41
CA HIS A 4 -0.10 -18.51 -41.12
C HIS A 4 -0.11 -18.22 -42.64
N LYS A 5 1.06 -17.97 -43.22
CA LYS A 5 1.21 -17.58 -44.64
C LYS A 5 0.60 -18.57 -45.65
N GLY A 6 0.52 -19.84 -45.28
CA GLY A 6 -0.07 -20.89 -46.13
C GLY A 6 -1.60 -20.99 -46.08
N LEU A 7 -2.29 -20.22 -45.22
CA LEU A 7 -3.74 -20.30 -45.07
C LEU A 7 -4.45 -19.51 -46.19
N ASN A 8 -5.10 -20.22 -47.10
CA ASN A 8 -5.89 -19.67 -48.20
C ASN A 8 -6.97 -20.66 -48.66
N LYS A 9 -7.89 -20.22 -49.52
CA LYS A 9 -8.98 -21.06 -50.09
C LYS A 9 -8.51 -22.41 -50.61
N GLU A 10 -7.40 -22.44 -51.37
CA GLU A 10 -6.89 -23.67 -51.99
C GLU A 10 -6.38 -24.67 -50.94
N SER A 11 -5.66 -24.18 -49.92
CA SER A 11 -5.12 -25.00 -48.83
C SER A 11 -6.20 -25.69 -47.98
N VAL A 12 -7.42 -25.16 -47.97
CA VAL A 12 -8.55 -25.67 -47.17
C VAL A 12 -9.71 -26.19 -47.99
N LYS A 13 -9.56 -26.34 -49.32
CA LYS A 13 -10.66 -26.72 -50.23
C LYS A 13 -11.35 -28.04 -49.89
N ASN A 14 -10.62 -28.96 -49.25
CA ASN A 14 -11.13 -30.28 -48.86
C ASN A 14 -11.63 -30.32 -47.40
N MET A 15 -11.60 -29.20 -46.69
CA MET A 15 -12.07 -29.14 -45.30
C MET A 15 -13.59 -28.94 -45.27
N ARG A 16 -14.28 -29.77 -44.49
CA ARG A 16 -15.75 -29.74 -44.39
C ARG A 16 -16.25 -28.65 -43.43
N VAL A 17 -15.59 -28.46 -42.29
CA VAL A 17 -15.99 -27.48 -41.27
C VAL A 17 -14.80 -27.09 -40.41
N PHE A 18 -14.75 -25.83 -40.01
CA PHE A 18 -13.83 -25.31 -39.00
C PHE A 18 -14.61 -24.99 -37.74
N ILE A 19 -14.12 -25.47 -36.61
CA ILE A 19 -14.81 -25.38 -35.33
C ILE A 19 -13.92 -24.64 -34.34
N SER A 20 -14.47 -23.63 -33.66
CA SER A 20 -13.75 -22.82 -32.67
C SER A 20 -14.42 -22.86 -31.29
N GLY A 21 -13.59 -22.73 -30.26
CA GLY A 21 -13.98 -22.31 -28.92
C GLY A 21 -13.01 -22.86 -27.88
N SER A 22 -13.47 -23.11 -26.66
CA SER A 22 -12.62 -23.20 -25.44
C SER A 22 -12.03 -21.86 -25.00
N ALA A 23 -11.83 -20.94 -25.95
CA ALA A 23 -11.62 -19.51 -25.76
C ALA A 23 -12.56 -18.74 -26.71
N GLN A 24 -12.76 -17.46 -26.44
CA GLN A 24 -13.61 -16.60 -27.25
C GLN A 24 -13.01 -16.39 -28.64
N LEU A 25 -13.82 -16.56 -29.69
CA LEU A 25 -13.48 -16.17 -31.05
C LEU A 25 -13.91 -14.72 -31.28
N THR A 26 -12.96 -13.83 -31.55
CA THR A 26 -13.32 -12.43 -31.81
C THR A 26 -13.97 -12.28 -33.19
N PRO A 27 -14.92 -11.34 -33.35
CA PRO A 27 -15.53 -11.06 -34.66
C PRO A 27 -14.51 -10.78 -35.76
N ASN A 28 -13.43 -10.04 -35.44
CA ASN A 28 -12.35 -9.77 -36.39
C ASN A 28 -11.65 -11.05 -36.89
N VAL A 29 -11.36 -12.01 -36.00
CA VAL A 29 -10.76 -13.30 -36.42
C VAL A 29 -11.74 -14.13 -37.24
N PHE A 30 -13.03 -14.12 -36.88
CA PHE A 30 -14.08 -14.79 -37.63
C PHE A 30 -14.14 -14.25 -39.07
N GLU A 31 -14.28 -12.93 -39.22
CA GLU A 31 -14.41 -12.24 -40.51
C GLU A 31 -13.15 -12.41 -41.36
N LYS A 32 -11.97 -12.22 -40.77
CA LYS A 32 -10.69 -12.39 -41.46
C LYS A 32 -10.51 -13.83 -41.95
N PHE A 33 -10.90 -14.82 -41.15
CA PHE A 33 -10.83 -16.22 -41.57
C PHE A 33 -11.78 -16.51 -42.74
N GLU A 34 -13.01 -16.00 -42.69
CA GLU A 34 -13.97 -16.11 -43.79
C GLU A 34 -13.44 -15.47 -45.07
N GLN A 35 -12.87 -14.26 -44.99
CA GLN A 35 -12.28 -13.57 -46.13
C GLN A 35 -11.12 -14.36 -46.77
N MET A 36 -10.23 -14.91 -45.94
CA MET A 36 -9.04 -15.66 -46.41
C MET A 36 -9.39 -17.04 -46.99
N THR A 37 -10.42 -17.70 -46.47
CA THR A 37 -10.66 -19.13 -46.71
C THR A 37 -11.99 -19.45 -47.38
N GLY A 38 -12.95 -18.53 -47.37
CA GLY A 38 -14.33 -18.78 -47.76
C GLY A 38 -15.15 -19.61 -46.76
N HIS A 39 -14.58 -19.99 -45.61
CA HIS A 39 -15.26 -20.77 -44.58
C HIS A 39 -15.73 -19.90 -43.43
N ARG A 40 -17.01 -19.99 -43.06
CA ARG A 40 -17.53 -19.40 -41.81
C ARG A 40 -17.28 -20.36 -40.64
N ILE A 41 -16.63 -19.90 -39.58
CA ILE A 41 -16.31 -20.76 -38.44
C ILE A 41 -17.58 -21.14 -37.66
N LEU A 42 -17.69 -22.39 -37.22
CA LEU A 42 -18.70 -22.83 -36.27
C LEU A 42 -18.14 -22.65 -34.86
N GLU A 43 -18.58 -21.62 -34.13
CA GLU A 43 -18.22 -21.43 -32.72
C GLU A 43 -19.20 -22.18 -31.81
N ARG A 44 -18.64 -22.84 -30.79
CA ARG A 44 -19.39 -23.55 -29.73
C ARG A 44 -18.82 -23.21 -28.35
N TYR A 45 -19.72 -23.13 -27.36
CA TYR A 45 -19.36 -22.90 -25.97
C TYR A 45 -19.58 -24.14 -25.11
N GLY A 46 -18.68 -24.28 -24.14
CA GLY A 46 -18.62 -25.40 -23.24
C GLY A 46 -17.57 -25.22 -22.15
N MET A 47 -17.67 -26.03 -21.11
CA MET A 47 -16.71 -26.10 -20.01
C MET A 47 -16.58 -27.53 -19.53
N THR A 48 -15.56 -27.78 -18.70
CA THR A 48 -15.29 -29.12 -18.16
C THR A 48 -16.52 -29.70 -17.45
N GLU A 49 -17.28 -28.83 -16.77
CA GLU A 49 -18.47 -29.18 -15.99
C GLU A 49 -19.71 -29.48 -16.85
N THR A 50 -19.78 -28.97 -18.08
CA THR A 50 -21.00 -29.02 -18.92
C THR A 50 -20.81 -29.71 -20.28
N LEU A 51 -19.56 -30.06 -20.64
CA LEU A 51 -19.17 -30.41 -22.01
C LEU A 51 -19.56 -29.29 -22.98
N VAL A 52 -20.31 -29.57 -24.05
CA VAL A 52 -20.79 -28.55 -25.00
C VAL A 52 -22.20 -28.13 -24.60
N SER A 53 -22.38 -26.84 -24.32
CA SER A 53 -23.66 -26.25 -23.92
C SER A 53 -24.40 -25.58 -25.08
N THR A 54 -23.66 -24.89 -25.96
CA THR A 54 -24.24 -24.17 -27.10
C THR A 54 -23.38 -24.35 -28.34
N SER A 55 -23.98 -24.18 -29.51
CA SER A 55 -23.27 -24.23 -30.79
C SER A 55 -23.96 -23.34 -31.82
N ASN A 56 -23.17 -22.65 -32.65
CA ASN A 56 -23.69 -22.16 -33.92
C ASN A 56 -24.16 -23.34 -34.77
N PRO A 57 -25.16 -23.13 -35.65
CA PRO A 57 -25.70 -24.22 -36.45
C PRO A 57 -24.64 -24.79 -37.41
N TYR A 58 -24.72 -26.10 -37.62
CA TYR A 58 -23.97 -26.74 -38.70
C TYR A 58 -24.48 -26.27 -40.06
N GLU A 59 -25.81 -26.26 -40.23
CA GLU A 59 -26.53 -25.66 -41.35
C GLU A 59 -27.75 -24.89 -40.83
N PRO A 60 -28.14 -23.77 -41.46
CA PRO A 60 -27.50 -23.19 -42.63
C PRO A 60 -26.24 -22.38 -42.24
N ILE A 61 -25.21 -22.38 -43.08
CA ILE A 61 -23.88 -21.79 -42.79
C ILE A 61 -23.94 -20.27 -42.53
N ASP A 62 -24.88 -19.56 -43.15
CA ASP A 62 -25.11 -18.12 -43.01
C ASP A 62 -25.68 -17.74 -41.64
N GLU A 63 -26.30 -18.68 -40.92
CA GLU A 63 -26.75 -18.49 -39.53
C GLU A 63 -25.61 -18.61 -38.49
N ARG A 64 -24.35 -18.78 -38.91
CA ARG A 64 -23.20 -18.67 -38.00
C ARG A 64 -22.92 -17.19 -37.73
N ILE A 65 -23.19 -16.74 -36.51
CA ILE A 65 -23.10 -15.32 -36.11
C ILE A 65 -21.75 -15.06 -35.44
N ALA A 66 -20.97 -14.12 -35.99
CA ALA A 66 -19.72 -13.67 -35.40
C ALA A 66 -19.96 -13.09 -33.99
N GLY A 67 -19.16 -13.53 -33.01
CA GLY A 67 -19.28 -13.12 -31.61
C GLY A 67 -20.37 -13.85 -30.80
N SER A 68 -21.27 -14.59 -31.44
CA SER A 68 -22.21 -15.46 -30.73
C SER A 68 -21.66 -16.88 -30.62
N VAL A 69 -21.89 -17.52 -29.48
CA VAL A 69 -21.60 -18.96 -29.28
C VAL A 69 -22.76 -19.86 -29.72
N GLY A 70 -23.74 -19.29 -30.42
CA GLY A 70 -24.87 -19.98 -31.01
C GLY A 70 -26.01 -20.24 -30.03
N LYS A 71 -26.83 -21.25 -30.36
CA LYS A 71 -28.03 -21.62 -29.59
C LYS A 71 -27.73 -22.79 -28.67
N ALA A 72 -28.59 -23.01 -27.67
CA ALA A 72 -28.52 -24.18 -26.80
C ALA A 72 -28.44 -25.48 -27.63
N ALA A 73 -27.52 -26.37 -27.27
CA ALA A 73 -27.38 -27.66 -27.93
C ALA A 73 -28.61 -28.55 -27.69
N LYS A 74 -28.82 -29.55 -28.54
CA LYS A 74 -29.98 -30.44 -28.41
C LYS A 74 -30.00 -31.13 -27.04
N GLY A 75 -31.09 -30.96 -26.31
CA GLY A 75 -31.26 -31.53 -24.96
C GLY A 75 -30.55 -30.75 -23.86
N VAL A 76 -30.06 -29.54 -24.15
CA VAL A 76 -29.47 -28.62 -23.17
C VAL A 76 -30.41 -27.44 -22.98
N ASP A 77 -30.74 -27.12 -21.73
CA ASP A 77 -31.44 -25.90 -21.39
C ASP A 77 -30.41 -24.85 -20.96
N VAL A 78 -30.48 -23.68 -21.60
CA VAL A 78 -29.63 -22.53 -21.26
C VAL A 78 -30.49 -21.30 -21.00
N ARG A 79 -30.28 -20.68 -19.83
CA ARG A 79 -30.93 -19.43 -19.43
C ARG A 79 -29.91 -18.40 -18.94
N ILE A 80 -30.31 -17.14 -18.96
CA ILE A 80 -29.61 -16.03 -18.33
C ILE A 80 -30.41 -15.68 -17.07
N ASN A 81 -29.77 -15.74 -15.90
CA ASN A 81 -30.44 -15.41 -14.65
C ASN A 81 -30.59 -13.88 -14.46
N LYS A 82 -31.25 -13.46 -13.38
CA LYS A 82 -31.49 -12.03 -13.06
C LYS A 82 -30.21 -11.19 -12.92
N GLU A 83 -29.08 -11.82 -12.64
CA GLU A 83 -27.77 -11.18 -12.48
C GLU A 83 -26.97 -11.18 -13.79
N GLY A 84 -27.48 -11.82 -14.86
CA GLY A 84 -26.80 -11.92 -16.15
C GLY A 84 -25.87 -13.13 -16.28
N VAL A 85 -25.91 -14.07 -15.33
CA VAL A 85 -25.09 -15.30 -15.36
C VAL A 85 -25.77 -16.35 -16.24
N ILE A 86 -24.97 -17.02 -17.08
CA ILE A 86 -25.40 -18.17 -17.88
C ILE A 86 -25.56 -19.37 -16.95
N GLU A 87 -26.73 -19.98 -16.99
CA GLU A 87 -27.06 -21.19 -16.24
C GLU A 87 -27.41 -22.31 -17.22
N VAL A 88 -26.87 -23.50 -16.98
CA VAL A 88 -27.00 -24.66 -17.88
C VAL A 88 -27.59 -25.85 -17.15
N LYS A 89 -28.62 -26.47 -17.74
CA LYS A 89 -29.12 -27.77 -17.33
C LYS A 89 -28.97 -28.73 -18.50
N SER A 90 -28.26 -29.84 -18.28
CA SER A 90 -27.89 -30.76 -19.35
C SER A 90 -27.74 -32.19 -18.82
N PRO A 91 -28.09 -33.22 -19.61
CA PRO A 91 -27.72 -34.60 -19.34
C PRO A 91 -26.19 -34.82 -19.25
N SER A 92 -25.42 -33.90 -19.83
CA SER A 92 -23.95 -33.94 -19.89
C SER A 92 -23.27 -33.25 -18.70
N LEU A 93 -24.01 -32.77 -17.71
CA LEU A 93 -23.42 -32.18 -16.52
C LEU A 93 -22.54 -33.20 -15.78
N PHE A 94 -21.39 -32.73 -15.32
CA PHE A 94 -20.53 -33.47 -14.42
C PHE A 94 -21.25 -33.93 -13.14
N LYS A 95 -20.65 -34.89 -12.43
CA LYS A 95 -21.20 -35.44 -11.18
C LYS A 95 -20.91 -34.58 -9.93
N GLY A 96 -20.20 -33.47 -10.10
CA GLY A 96 -19.71 -32.64 -9.01
C GLY A 96 -18.18 -32.58 -8.90
N TYR A 97 -17.71 -31.68 -8.05
CA TYR A 97 -16.30 -31.50 -7.76
C TYR A 97 -15.80 -32.60 -6.81
N LEU A 98 -14.69 -33.24 -7.18
CA LEU A 98 -14.09 -34.31 -6.39
C LEU A 98 -13.75 -33.82 -4.97
N ASN A 99 -14.23 -34.53 -3.95
CA ASN A 99 -14.05 -34.24 -2.53
C ASN A 99 -14.58 -32.86 -2.08
N LEU A 100 -15.46 -32.23 -2.86
CA LEU A 100 -16.02 -30.91 -2.56
C LEU A 100 -17.56 -30.91 -2.71
N PRO A 101 -18.30 -31.67 -1.87
CA PRO A 101 -19.76 -31.77 -1.97
C PRO A 101 -20.48 -30.45 -1.67
N GLU A 102 -20.01 -29.68 -0.67
CA GLU A 102 -20.59 -28.38 -0.34
C GLU A 102 -20.44 -27.38 -1.48
N LYS A 103 -19.25 -27.30 -2.07
CA LYS A 103 -19.03 -26.46 -3.26
C LYS A 103 -19.90 -26.92 -4.42
N THR A 104 -20.00 -28.22 -4.65
CA THR A 104 -20.89 -28.77 -5.69
C THR A 104 -22.31 -28.29 -5.46
N LYS A 105 -22.84 -28.39 -4.24
CA LYS A 105 -24.20 -27.95 -3.93
C LYS A 105 -24.40 -26.45 -4.16
N GLN A 106 -23.40 -25.63 -3.87
CA GLN A 106 -23.47 -24.16 -4.04
C GLN A 106 -23.53 -23.71 -5.49
N GLU A 107 -22.98 -24.48 -6.43
CA GLU A 107 -22.96 -24.12 -7.86
C GLU A 107 -24.20 -24.63 -8.62
N PHE A 108 -25.21 -25.15 -7.92
CA PHE A 108 -26.47 -25.58 -8.51
C PHE A 108 -27.65 -24.83 -7.91
N THR A 109 -28.59 -24.44 -8.77
CA THR A 109 -29.88 -23.88 -8.35
C THR A 109 -30.82 -24.97 -7.85
N ASP A 110 -31.84 -24.59 -7.09
CA ASP A 110 -32.84 -25.53 -6.56
C ASP A 110 -33.58 -26.31 -7.66
N ASP A 111 -33.73 -25.73 -8.86
CA ASP A 111 -34.34 -26.37 -10.03
C ASP A 111 -33.35 -27.13 -10.92
N GLY A 112 -32.10 -27.29 -10.47
CA GLY A 112 -31.08 -28.17 -11.05
C GLY A 112 -30.30 -27.59 -12.23
N PHE A 113 -30.24 -26.27 -12.36
CA PHE A 113 -29.30 -25.62 -13.28
C PHE A 113 -27.93 -25.47 -12.63
N PHE A 114 -26.88 -25.70 -13.40
CA PHE A 114 -25.51 -25.39 -13.02
C PHE A 114 -25.19 -23.92 -13.31
N ILE A 115 -24.63 -23.23 -12.31
CA ILE A 115 -24.22 -21.83 -12.38
C ILE A 115 -22.82 -21.80 -13.00
N THR A 116 -22.71 -21.32 -14.25
CA THR A 116 -21.43 -21.42 -14.99
C THR A 116 -20.39 -20.40 -14.52
N GLY A 117 -20.83 -19.29 -13.90
CA GLY A 117 -20.00 -18.12 -13.61
C GLY A 117 -19.55 -17.36 -14.86
N ASP A 118 -20.05 -17.69 -16.05
CA ASP A 118 -19.91 -16.90 -17.27
C ASP A 118 -21.11 -15.95 -17.41
N MET A 119 -20.86 -14.68 -17.71
CA MET A 119 -21.87 -13.66 -17.94
C MET A 119 -22.28 -13.69 -19.40
N GLY A 120 -23.57 -13.49 -19.69
CA GLY A 120 -24.04 -13.47 -21.06
C GLY A 120 -25.40 -12.84 -21.26
N GLU A 121 -25.75 -12.70 -22.53
CA GLU A 121 -27.09 -12.31 -22.98
C GLU A 121 -27.61 -13.33 -23.97
N LYS A 122 -28.94 -13.41 -24.07
CA LYS A 122 -29.65 -14.28 -24.99
C LYS A 122 -30.66 -13.45 -25.76
N ASP A 123 -30.65 -13.56 -27.08
CA ASP A 123 -31.63 -12.87 -27.93
C ASP A 123 -32.93 -13.67 -28.10
N ASP A 124 -33.92 -13.05 -28.75
CA ASP A 124 -35.22 -13.66 -29.02
C ASP A 124 -35.15 -14.88 -29.95
N LYS A 125 -34.06 -15.01 -30.72
CA LYS A 125 -33.80 -16.16 -31.60
C LYS A 125 -33.04 -17.29 -30.89
N GLY A 126 -32.69 -17.09 -29.62
CA GLY A 126 -32.01 -18.04 -28.76
C GLY A 126 -30.48 -18.08 -28.92
N TYR A 127 -29.89 -17.15 -29.67
CA TYR A 127 -28.43 -16.99 -29.75
C TYR A 127 -27.90 -16.41 -28.44
N ILE A 128 -26.71 -16.84 -28.05
CA ILE A 128 -26.07 -16.47 -26.79
C ILE A 128 -24.75 -15.76 -27.07
N TRP A 129 -24.50 -14.65 -26.35
CA TRP A 129 -23.23 -13.93 -26.36
C TRP A 129 -22.62 -13.96 -24.97
N ILE A 130 -21.38 -14.40 -24.88
CA ILE A 130 -20.63 -14.42 -23.63
C ILE A 130 -19.99 -13.04 -23.45
N LYS A 131 -20.34 -12.35 -22.36
CA LYS A 131 -19.81 -11.01 -22.03
C LYS A 131 -18.57 -11.07 -21.16
N GLY A 132 -18.20 -12.25 -20.66
CA GLY A 132 -17.01 -12.48 -19.86
C GLY A 132 -17.29 -13.41 -18.68
N ARG A 133 -16.38 -13.44 -17.71
CA ARG A 133 -16.57 -14.19 -16.46
C ARG A 133 -17.06 -13.28 -15.36
N GLN A 134 -17.94 -13.77 -14.50
CA GLN A 134 -18.42 -13.06 -13.32
C GLN A 134 -17.25 -12.64 -12.42
N LYS A 135 -16.23 -13.52 -12.27
CA LYS A 135 -14.99 -13.22 -11.53
C LYS A 135 -14.07 -12.20 -12.22
N ASP A 136 -14.30 -11.92 -13.49
CA ASP A 136 -13.54 -10.93 -14.26
C ASP A 136 -14.30 -9.61 -14.42
N LEU A 137 -15.56 -9.53 -13.97
CA LEU A 137 -16.33 -8.30 -13.93
C LEU A 137 -15.58 -7.24 -13.12
N ILE A 138 -15.44 -6.05 -13.71
CA ILE A 138 -14.78 -4.91 -13.05
C ILE A 138 -15.87 -3.98 -12.53
N ILE A 139 -15.83 -3.63 -11.25
CA ILE A 139 -16.74 -2.64 -10.64
C ILE A 139 -15.98 -1.33 -10.46
N SER A 140 -16.09 -0.45 -11.45
CA SER A 140 -15.35 0.82 -11.51
C SER A 140 -16.28 1.99 -11.21
N GLY A 141 -16.11 2.61 -10.05
CA GLY A 141 -16.92 3.75 -9.60
C GLY A 141 -18.40 3.39 -9.43
N GLY A 142 -18.70 2.16 -9.03
CA GLY A 142 -20.07 1.63 -8.91
C GLY A 142 -20.70 1.17 -10.24
N MET A 143 -19.96 1.21 -11.35
CA MET A 143 -20.45 0.79 -12.67
C MET A 143 -19.86 -0.55 -13.08
N ASN A 144 -20.70 -1.42 -13.64
CA ASN A 144 -20.28 -2.71 -14.20
C ASN A 144 -19.54 -2.51 -15.52
N VAL A 145 -18.32 -3.04 -15.61
CA VAL A 145 -17.48 -3.01 -16.80
C VAL A 145 -17.09 -4.43 -17.18
N TYR A 146 -17.49 -4.83 -18.39
CA TYR A 146 -17.18 -6.13 -18.98
C TYR A 146 -15.85 -6.04 -19.75
N PRO A 147 -14.78 -6.72 -19.31
CA PRO A 147 -13.48 -6.62 -19.96
C PRO A 147 -13.50 -6.94 -21.46
N THR A 148 -14.28 -7.94 -21.84
CA THR A 148 -14.38 -8.45 -23.22
C THR A 148 -14.79 -7.37 -24.22
N GLU A 149 -15.75 -6.52 -23.86
CA GLU A 149 -16.19 -5.41 -24.72
C GLU A 149 -15.03 -4.45 -25.04
N ILE A 150 -14.21 -4.16 -24.02
CA ILE A 150 -13.07 -3.26 -24.17
C ILE A 150 -11.95 -3.93 -24.98
N GLU A 151 -11.69 -5.21 -24.75
CA GLU A 151 -10.72 -6.00 -25.51
C GLU A 151 -11.06 -6.01 -27.00
N GLU A 152 -12.33 -6.24 -27.34
CA GLU A 152 -12.82 -6.23 -28.72
C GLU A 152 -12.66 -4.85 -29.37
N VAL A 153 -13.06 -3.78 -28.67
CA VAL A 153 -12.89 -2.40 -29.17
C VAL A 153 -11.42 -2.07 -29.41
N LEU A 154 -10.53 -2.43 -28.48
CA LEU A 154 -9.09 -2.15 -28.61
C LEU A 154 -8.45 -2.92 -29.76
N THR A 155 -8.76 -4.21 -29.89
CA THR A 155 -8.22 -5.03 -30.99
C THR A 155 -8.83 -4.63 -32.34
N SER A 156 -10.08 -4.16 -32.38
CA SER A 156 -10.70 -3.66 -33.62
C SER A 156 -10.10 -2.32 -34.07
N LEU A 157 -9.98 -1.35 -33.17
CA LEU A 157 -9.48 -0.02 -33.50
C LEU A 157 -7.95 0.02 -33.74
N PHE A 158 -7.20 -0.81 -33.03
CA PHE A 158 -5.74 -0.76 -33.00
C PHE A 158 -5.09 -2.08 -33.44
N GLY A 159 -5.78 -2.91 -34.23
CA GLY A 159 -5.34 -4.26 -34.62
C GLY A 159 -4.00 -4.31 -35.38
N ASP A 160 -3.63 -3.23 -36.08
CA ASP A 160 -2.33 -3.13 -36.77
C ASP A 160 -1.15 -3.17 -35.80
N ARG A 161 -1.37 -2.83 -34.52
CA ARG A 161 -0.35 -2.78 -33.48
C ARG A 161 -0.65 -3.64 -32.26
N ILE A 162 -1.92 -3.95 -31.97
CA ILE A 162 -2.36 -4.80 -30.86
C ILE A 162 -2.87 -6.12 -31.44
N LYS A 163 -2.15 -7.20 -31.16
CA LYS A 163 -2.53 -8.55 -31.55
C LYS A 163 -3.68 -9.08 -30.72
N GLU A 164 -3.55 -8.94 -29.41
CA GLU A 164 -4.50 -9.42 -28.40
C GLU A 164 -4.40 -8.51 -27.17
N CYS A 165 -5.49 -8.37 -26.43
CA CYS A 165 -5.54 -7.56 -25.22
C CYS A 165 -6.15 -8.35 -24.06
N ALA A 166 -5.64 -8.13 -22.86
CA ALA A 166 -6.22 -8.57 -21.61
C ALA A 166 -6.55 -7.35 -20.75
N VAL A 167 -7.84 -7.17 -20.47
CA VAL A 167 -8.36 -6.13 -19.58
C VAL A 167 -8.61 -6.72 -18.21
N ILE A 168 -8.07 -6.07 -17.19
CA ILE A 168 -8.12 -6.51 -15.79
C ILE A 168 -8.62 -5.39 -14.86
N ALA A 169 -9.27 -5.79 -13.78
CA ALA A 169 -9.51 -4.95 -12.60
C ALA A 169 -8.20 -4.76 -11.83
N VAL A 170 -7.92 -3.51 -11.47
CA VAL A 170 -6.83 -3.16 -10.55
C VAL A 170 -7.37 -2.25 -9.45
N PRO A 171 -6.99 -2.45 -8.16
CA PRO A 171 -7.41 -1.56 -7.08
C PRO A 171 -7.14 -0.08 -7.36
N HIS A 172 -8.14 0.77 -7.14
CA HIS A 172 -8.04 2.22 -7.35
C HIS A 172 -8.68 2.98 -6.18
N PRO A 173 -8.02 4.03 -5.64
CA PRO A 173 -8.52 4.76 -4.48
C PRO A 173 -9.90 5.41 -4.68
N ASP A 174 -10.13 6.01 -5.86
CA ASP A 174 -11.38 6.72 -6.14
C ASP A 174 -12.50 5.81 -6.70
N PHE A 175 -12.17 4.76 -7.45
CA PHE A 175 -13.13 3.96 -8.21
C PHE A 175 -13.39 2.58 -7.58
N GLY A 176 -12.67 2.21 -6.51
CA GLY A 176 -12.61 0.84 -6.00
C GLY A 176 -11.73 -0.03 -6.90
N GLU A 177 -12.17 -0.24 -8.14
CA GLU A 177 -11.38 -0.86 -9.21
C GLU A 177 -11.25 0.09 -10.41
N ALA A 178 -10.11 0.05 -11.08
CA ALA A 178 -9.90 0.73 -12.35
C ALA A 178 -9.62 -0.30 -13.45
N VAL A 179 -10.08 0.06 -14.65
CA VAL A 179 -9.89 -0.70 -15.87
C VAL A 179 -8.45 -0.51 -16.37
N VAL A 180 -7.71 -1.61 -16.55
CA VAL A 180 -6.35 -1.59 -17.12
C VAL A 180 -6.29 -2.50 -18.33
N ALA A 181 -5.76 -1.99 -19.43
CA ALA A 181 -5.55 -2.74 -20.66
C ALA A 181 -4.08 -3.17 -20.80
N ILE A 182 -3.86 -4.47 -20.97
CA ILE A 182 -2.55 -5.06 -21.17
C ILE A 182 -2.53 -5.73 -22.56
N CYS A 183 -1.73 -5.20 -23.47
CA CYS A 183 -1.76 -5.53 -24.88
C CYS A 183 -0.52 -6.31 -25.31
N GLU A 184 -0.69 -7.28 -26.20
CA GLU A 184 0.39 -7.94 -26.91
C GLU A 184 0.57 -7.29 -28.28
N ALA A 185 1.80 -7.00 -28.70
CA ALA A 185 2.04 -6.31 -29.96
C ALA A 185 1.84 -7.23 -31.19
N SER A 186 1.37 -6.65 -32.30
CA SER A 186 1.24 -7.35 -33.59
C SER A 186 2.58 -7.66 -34.26
N ASP A 187 3.63 -6.89 -33.94
CA ASP A 187 4.99 -7.13 -34.44
C ASP A 187 5.67 -8.27 -33.65
N SER A 188 5.83 -9.43 -34.28
CA SER A 188 6.44 -10.62 -33.68
C SER A 188 7.91 -10.43 -33.26
N ASN A 189 8.59 -9.39 -33.75
CA ASN A 189 9.97 -9.07 -33.34
C ASN A 189 10.03 -8.25 -32.05
N LYS A 190 8.92 -7.62 -31.63
CA LYS A 190 8.82 -6.92 -30.35
C LYS A 190 8.43 -7.89 -29.25
N LYS A 191 9.44 -8.55 -28.68
CA LYS A 191 9.27 -9.33 -27.43
C LYS A 191 9.54 -8.43 -26.24
N TYR A 192 8.50 -8.22 -25.45
CA TYR A 192 8.61 -7.47 -24.20
C TYR A 192 9.20 -8.38 -23.11
N VAL A 193 10.36 -8.02 -22.57
CA VAL A 193 10.96 -8.73 -21.42
C VAL A 193 10.19 -8.41 -20.13
N THR A 194 9.65 -7.18 -20.04
CA THR A 194 8.82 -6.69 -18.94
C THR A 194 7.66 -5.85 -19.48
N ALA A 195 6.67 -5.53 -18.65
CA ALA A 195 5.54 -4.70 -19.09
C ALA A 195 5.94 -3.24 -19.30
N GLU A 196 5.69 -2.70 -20.49
CA GLU A 196 6.00 -1.32 -20.85
C GLU A 196 4.72 -0.47 -20.87
N LYS A 197 4.70 0.64 -20.13
CA LYS A 197 3.54 1.55 -20.11
C LYS A 197 3.41 2.26 -21.45
N TYR A 198 2.21 2.23 -22.02
CA TYR A 198 1.87 2.93 -23.25
C TYR A 198 1.10 4.22 -22.95
N ASN A 199 1.61 5.33 -23.48
CA ASN A 199 0.95 6.63 -23.38
C ASN A 199 0.03 6.82 -24.59
N VAL A 200 -1.27 6.64 -24.37
CA VAL A 200 -2.31 6.84 -25.39
C VAL A 200 -2.37 8.31 -25.81
N THR A 201 -2.38 8.57 -27.13
CA THR A 201 -2.43 9.94 -27.68
C THR A 201 -3.80 10.57 -27.47
N ASP A 202 -3.90 11.88 -27.65
CA ASP A 202 -5.19 12.56 -27.51
C ASP A 202 -6.16 12.19 -28.64
N GLU A 203 -5.68 11.89 -29.86
CA GLU A 203 -6.52 11.36 -30.93
C GLU A 203 -7.10 9.98 -30.55
N GLU A 204 -6.26 9.08 -30.02
CA GLU A 204 -6.68 7.75 -29.61
C GLU A 204 -7.70 7.77 -28.48
N LYS A 205 -7.53 8.68 -27.50
CA LYS A 205 -8.52 8.91 -26.44
C LYS A 205 -9.85 9.38 -27.03
N GLN A 206 -9.82 10.24 -28.05
CA GLN A 206 -11.04 10.73 -28.68
C GLN A 206 -11.78 9.61 -29.41
N ILE A 207 -11.06 8.79 -30.18
CA ILE A 207 -11.63 7.60 -30.85
C ILE A 207 -12.24 6.64 -29.82
N LEU A 208 -11.57 6.42 -28.68
CA LEU A 208 -12.09 5.57 -27.61
C LEU A 208 -13.38 6.14 -26.98
N LYS A 209 -13.48 7.46 -26.81
CA LYS A 209 -14.70 8.12 -26.29
C LYS A 209 -15.90 8.02 -27.23
N GLU A 210 -15.65 7.85 -28.54
CA GLU A 210 -16.72 7.64 -29.53
C GLU A 210 -17.27 6.21 -29.51
N LYS A 211 -16.49 5.24 -29.01
CA LYS A 211 -16.85 3.81 -29.01
C LYS A 211 -17.21 3.27 -27.63
N LEU A 212 -16.68 3.86 -26.56
CA LEU A 212 -16.87 3.42 -25.18
C LEU A 212 -17.41 4.54 -24.31
N ALA A 213 -18.33 4.19 -23.41
CA ALA A 213 -18.74 5.10 -22.34
C ALA A 213 -17.53 5.48 -21.47
N PRO A 214 -17.47 6.72 -20.92
CA PRO A 214 -16.27 7.23 -20.22
C PRO A 214 -15.75 6.34 -19.08
N TYR A 215 -16.63 5.62 -18.38
CA TYR A 215 -16.26 4.73 -17.27
C TYR A 215 -15.66 3.38 -17.72
N LYS A 216 -15.84 3.00 -19.00
CA LYS A 216 -15.26 1.78 -19.60
C LYS A 216 -13.87 2.01 -20.19
N ILE A 217 -13.48 3.27 -20.40
CA ILE A 217 -12.16 3.59 -20.99
C ILE A 217 -11.05 3.21 -19.99
N PRO A 218 -10.06 2.38 -20.38
CA PRO A 218 -8.95 2.02 -19.52
C PRO A 218 -8.20 3.24 -18.99
N LYS A 219 -7.86 3.19 -17.70
CA LYS A 219 -7.10 4.24 -17.01
C LYS A 219 -5.59 4.12 -17.25
N ALA A 220 -5.13 2.95 -17.65
CA ALA A 220 -3.75 2.71 -18.05
C ALA A 220 -3.67 1.63 -19.14
N PHE A 221 -2.64 1.74 -19.98
CA PHE A 221 -2.33 0.84 -21.08
C PHE A 221 -0.89 0.36 -20.96
N TYR A 222 -0.67 -0.93 -21.19
CA TYR A 222 0.65 -1.54 -21.15
C TYR A 222 0.84 -2.48 -22.33
N PHE A 223 2.08 -2.64 -22.78
CA PHE A 223 2.47 -3.71 -23.70
C PHE A 223 3.31 -4.77 -22.97
N MET A 224 2.96 -6.06 -23.14
CA MET A 224 3.76 -7.19 -22.67
C MET A 224 3.41 -8.50 -23.39
N ASN A 225 4.22 -9.54 -23.17
CA ASN A 225 3.84 -10.90 -23.54
C ASN A 225 2.79 -11.44 -22.55
N LEU A 226 1.63 -11.87 -23.03
CA LEU A 226 0.54 -12.31 -22.15
C LEU A 226 0.79 -13.73 -21.60
N PRO A 227 0.60 -13.97 -20.29
CA PRO A 227 0.77 -15.30 -19.71
C PRO A 227 -0.35 -16.22 -20.18
N ARG A 228 0.00 -17.40 -20.68
CA ARG A 228 -0.94 -18.36 -21.25
C ARG A 228 -0.79 -19.73 -20.61
N ASN A 229 -1.90 -20.46 -20.49
CA ASN A 229 -1.85 -21.87 -20.15
C ASN A 229 -1.44 -22.74 -21.36
N HIS A 230 -1.32 -24.05 -21.15
CA HIS A 230 -0.98 -25.02 -22.20
C HIS A 230 -1.97 -25.07 -23.39
N LEU A 231 -3.19 -24.55 -23.22
CA LEU A 231 -4.21 -24.42 -24.28
C LEU A 231 -4.17 -23.05 -24.97
N GLY A 232 -3.19 -22.19 -24.66
CA GLY A 232 -3.04 -20.85 -25.24
C GLY A 232 -3.97 -19.78 -24.65
N LYS A 233 -4.74 -20.11 -23.60
CA LYS A 233 -5.67 -19.16 -22.96
C LYS A 233 -4.93 -18.22 -22.02
N VAL A 234 -5.19 -16.92 -22.15
CA VAL A 234 -4.62 -15.89 -21.28
C VAL A 234 -5.06 -16.08 -19.83
N GLN A 235 -4.11 -15.99 -18.90
CA GLN A 235 -4.33 -16.13 -17.46
C GLN A 235 -4.38 -14.76 -16.77
N LYS A 236 -5.56 -14.12 -16.80
CA LYS A 236 -5.79 -12.79 -16.19
C LYS A 236 -5.51 -12.75 -14.68
N ASN A 237 -5.66 -13.87 -13.97
CA ASN A 237 -5.32 -13.96 -12.56
C ASN A 237 -3.82 -13.70 -12.31
N LEU A 238 -2.94 -14.25 -13.15
CA LEU A 238 -1.50 -14.00 -13.03
C LEU A 238 -1.17 -12.53 -13.30
N LEU A 239 -1.87 -11.89 -14.25
CA LEU A 239 -1.72 -10.46 -14.50
C LEU A 239 -2.17 -9.60 -13.31
N ARG A 240 -3.27 -9.96 -12.62
CA ARG A 240 -3.70 -9.27 -11.39
C ARG A 240 -2.74 -9.44 -10.22
N GLU A 241 -2.06 -10.58 -10.14
CA GLU A 241 -1.09 -10.89 -9.08
C GLU A 241 0.28 -10.23 -9.31
N MET A 242 0.61 -9.83 -10.54
CA MET A 242 1.87 -9.16 -10.85
C MET A 242 2.01 -7.85 -10.06
N PRO A 243 3.11 -7.68 -9.28
CA PRO A 243 3.32 -6.49 -8.46
C PRO A 243 3.27 -5.19 -9.27
N GLN A 244 3.77 -5.21 -10.52
CA GLN A 244 3.76 -4.03 -11.37
C GLN A 244 2.37 -3.55 -11.80
N PHE A 245 1.31 -4.37 -11.64
CA PHE A 245 -0.07 -4.00 -11.97
C PHE A 245 -0.92 -3.79 -10.74
N LYS A 246 -0.73 -4.62 -9.70
CA LYS A 246 -1.50 -4.57 -8.45
C LYS A 246 -1.51 -3.19 -7.80
N ASN A 247 -0.44 -2.41 -7.97
CA ASN A 247 -0.22 -1.14 -7.30
C ASN A 247 -0.11 0.06 -8.27
N ILE A 248 -0.55 -0.02 -9.53
CA ILE A 248 -0.32 1.08 -10.50
C ILE A 248 -1.11 2.36 -10.21
N PHE A 249 -2.26 2.22 -9.56
CA PHE A 249 -3.09 3.34 -9.10
C PHE A 249 -3.10 3.49 -7.59
N GLN A 250 -2.49 2.53 -6.89
CA GLN A 250 -2.01 2.83 -5.55
C GLN A 250 -0.94 3.90 -5.71
N ILE A 251 -1.07 4.97 -4.94
CA ILE A 251 -0.12 6.06 -4.99
C ILE A 251 1.23 5.49 -4.54
N ASN A 252 2.06 5.15 -5.51
CA ASN A 252 3.46 4.90 -5.25
C ASN A 252 4.06 6.28 -4.95
N ILE A 253 4.45 6.51 -3.70
CA ILE A 253 5.06 7.76 -3.21
C ILE A 253 6.13 8.27 -4.19
N LEU A 254 6.81 7.37 -4.89
CA LEU A 254 7.87 7.65 -5.87
C LEU A 254 7.44 8.38 -7.16
N THR A 255 6.20 8.24 -7.67
CA THR A 255 5.86 8.81 -9.00
C THR A 255 5.27 10.23 -8.92
N LEU A 256 4.65 10.63 -7.80
CA LEU A 256 4.15 11.99 -7.59
C LEU A 256 5.24 12.98 -7.15
N ILE A 257 6.32 12.49 -6.53
CA ILE A 257 7.49 13.31 -6.14
C ILE A 257 8.35 13.68 -7.37
N GLY A 258 8.16 12.96 -8.48
CA GLY A 258 9.07 12.93 -9.64
C GLY A 258 9.02 14.10 -10.64
N LYS A 259 8.44 15.27 -10.34
CA LYS A 259 8.57 16.40 -11.28
C LYS A 259 8.99 17.77 -10.74
N ASN A 260 8.89 18.09 -9.45
CA ASN A 260 9.23 19.47 -9.01
C ASN A 260 10.04 19.64 -7.72
N PHE A 261 10.39 18.60 -6.95
CA PHE A 261 11.15 18.79 -5.71
C PHE A 261 12.11 17.63 -5.40
N LEU A 262 13.22 17.52 -6.13
CA LEU A 262 14.34 16.66 -5.75
C LEU A 262 15.67 17.39 -6.04
N LYS A 263 16.20 18.10 -5.04
CA LYS A 263 17.66 18.25 -4.94
C LYS A 263 18.19 16.98 -4.30
N PHE A 264 18.67 16.05 -5.12
CA PHE A 264 19.41 14.88 -4.68
C PHE A 264 20.63 15.34 -3.88
N ILE A 265 20.68 15.04 -2.57
CA ILE A 265 21.95 14.87 -1.88
C ILE A 265 22.17 13.35 -1.85
N LYS A 266 22.97 12.85 -2.80
CA LYS A 266 23.48 11.47 -2.77
C LYS A 266 24.27 11.30 -1.46
N TYR A 267 23.78 10.45 -0.56
CA TYR A 267 24.65 9.77 0.38
C TYR A 267 25.01 8.41 -0.22
N PRO A 268 26.30 8.08 -0.39
CA PRO A 268 26.69 6.75 -0.82
C PRO A 268 26.57 5.83 0.38
N MET A 269 25.62 4.90 0.36
CA MET A 269 25.67 3.71 1.22
C MET A 269 25.37 2.50 0.34
N THR A 270 26.36 1.62 0.29
CA THR A 270 26.29 0.28 -0.26
C THR A 270 25.49 -0.58 0.71
N THR A 271 24.21 -0.83 0.45
CA THR A 271 23.46 -2.06 0.80
C THR A 271 21.99 -1.92 0.37
N ASN A 272 21.40 -3.00 -0.15
CA ASN A 272 19.98 -3.11 -0.50
C ASN A 272 19.11 -2.90 0.75
N ILE A 273 18.47 -1.74 0.93
CA ILE A 273 17.37 -1.58 1.90
C ILE A 273 16.31 -0.62 1.33
N ASP A 274 15.04 -1.05 1.35
CA ASP A 274 13.83 -0.31 0.95
C ASP A 274 13.52 0.84 1.93
N THR A 275 14.43 1.81 2.06
CA THR A 275 14.25 2.98 2.93
C THR A 275 14.13 4.27 2.12
N HIS A 276 13.01 4.98 2.28
CA HIS A 276 12.71 6.23 1.61
C HIS A 276 12.99 7.44 2.53
N ILE A 277 13.50 8.54 1.97
CA ILE A 277 13.82 9.76 2.70
C ILE A 277 13.04 10.93 2.10
N LEU A 278 12.28 11.65 2.94
CA LEU A 278 11.52 12.84 2.59
C LEU A 278 12.04 14.03 3.42
N GLN A 279 12.10 15.20 2.80
CA GLN A 279 12.35 16.46 3.50
C GLN A 279 11.04 17.26 3.49
N ILE A 280 10.50 17.58 4.66
CA ILE A 280 9.27 18.38 4.84
C ILE A 280 9.64 19.56 5.75
N ASP A 281 9.78 20.76 5.19
CA ASP A 281 10.28 21.93 5.91
C ASP A 281 11.58 21.64 6.68
N VAL A 282 11.51 21.65 8.02
CA VAL A 282 12.59 21.39 8.97
C VAL A 282 12.66 19.93 9.42
N HIS A 283 11.80 19.08 8.87
CA HIS A 283 11.72 17.66 9.18
C HIS A 283 12.39 16.81 8.09
N LYS A 284 13.15 15.80 8.51
CA LYS A 284 13.65 14.72 7.66
C LYS A 284 13.00 13.41 8.04
N VAL A 285 12.18 12.87 7.15
CA VAL A 285 11.37 11.69 7.40
C VAL A 285 11.98 10.48 6.69
N TYR A 286 12.19 9.41 7.43
CA TYR A 286 12.73 8.14 6.99
C TYR A 286 11.62 7.10 7.09
N CYS A 287 11.29 6.42 5.99
CA CYS A 287 10.20 5.46 5.89
C CYS A 287 10.71 4.09 5.41
N GLY A 288 10.31 2.99 6.04
CA GLY A 288 10.69 1.63 5.62
C GLY A 288 11.42 0.86 6.72
N ASN A 289 12.30 -0.09 6.37
CA ASN A 289 13.12 -0.82 7.36
C ASN A 289 14.22 0.11 7.91
N GLN A 290 13.93 0.69 9.06
CA GLN A 290 14.59 1.90 9.54
C GLN A 290 15.57 1.68 10.71
N PHE A 291 15.69 0.46 11.23
CA PHE A 291 16.50 0.20 12.43
C PHE A 291 18.00 0.49 12.23
N GLU A 292 18.59 -0.02 11.15
CA GLU A 292 20.01 0.24 10.84
C GLU A 292 20.27 1.73 10.56
N LEU A 293 19.35 2.40 9.86
CA LEU A 293 19.49 3.83 9.58
C LEU A 293 19.32 4.69 10.84
N LEU A 294 18.42 4.29 11.74
CA LEU A 294 18.24 4.91 13.05
C LEU A 294 19.52 4.77 13.86
N LYS A 295 20.08 3.56 13.91
CA LYS A 295 21.36 3.26 14.54
C LYS A 295 22.48 4.14 14.01
N GLU A 296 22.65 4.20 12.70
CA GLU A 296 23.67 5.06 12.06
C GLU A 296 23.50 6.53 12.43
N ASN A 297 22.26 7.04 12.45
CA ASN A 297 21.99 8.43 12.81
C ASN A 297 22.32 8.72 14.28
N ILE A 298 21.93 7.81 15.19
CA ILE A 298 22.26 7.93 16.60
C ILE A 298 23.78 7.90 16.75
N PHE A 299 24.46 6.90 16.17
CA PHE A 299 25.91 6.72 16.31
C PHE A 299 26.67 7.89 15.71
N SER A 300 26.22 8.44 14.58
CA SER A 300 26.82 9.64 13.98
C SER A 300 26.71 10.85 14.91
N ILE A 301 25.56 11.07 15.56
CA ILE A 301 25.37 12.17 16.51
C ILE A 301 26.31 12.00 17.72
N LEU A 302 26.46 10.77 18.22
CA LEU A 302 27.32 10.47 19.38
C LEU A 302 28.81 10.60 19.04
N ASN A 303 29.24 10.09 17.89
CA ASN A 303 30.64 10.10 17.46
C ASN A 303 31.14 11.48 17.06
N ASN A 304 30.26 12.38 16.60
CA ASN A 304 30.64 13.75 16.23
C ASN A 304 30.93 14.66 17.43
N LYS A 305 30.89 14.16 18.67
CA LYS A 305 31.20 14.93 19.88
C LYS A 305 32.62 14.68 20.38
N SER A 306 33.31 15.77 20.70
CA SER A 306 34.65 15.76 21.30
C SER A 306 34.65 15.07 22.68
N SER A 307 35.65 14.24 22.91
CA SER A 307 35.77 13.19 23.95
C SER A 307 35.75 13.62 25.43
N ASN A 308 35.51 14.90 25.75
CA ASN A 308 35.67 15.43 27.13
C ASN A 308 34.42 16.10 27.73
N LYS A 309 33.23 15.93 27.15
CA LYS A 309 31.98 16.51 27.70
C LYS A 309 30.88 15.47 27.81
N ASN A 310 30.10 15.56 28.89
CA ASN A 310 28.91 14.73 29.09
C ASN A 310 27.94 14.89 27.91
N ILE A 311 27.47 13.78 27.37
CA ILE A 311 26.50 13.69 26.27
C ILE A 311 25.13 13.41 26.89
N PHE A 312 24.18 14.32 26.71
CA PHE A 312 22.85 14.22 27.30
C PHE A 312 21.85 13.65 26.29
N ILE A 313 21.35 12.44 26.52
CA ILE A 313 20.31 11.82 25.70
C ILE A 313 19.03 11.65 26.52
N GLY A 314 17.94 12.22 26.01
CA GLY A 314 16.59 11.97 26.52
C GLY A 314 15.92 10.83 25.76
N PHE A 315 15.20 9.94 26.45
CA PHE A 315 14.33 8.95 25.83
C PHE A 315 12.94 8.99 26.44
N SER A 316 11.91 8.87 25.59
CA SER A 316 10.52 8.77 26.04
C SER A 316 10.15 7.37 26.50
N GLY A 317 8.97 7.24 27.11
CA GLY A 317 8.44 5.95 27.54
C GLY A 317 7.87 5.04 26.44
N GLY A 318 7.10 4.04 26.86
CA GLY A 318 6.43 3.09 25.97
C GLY A 318 7.41 2.06 25.40
N SER A 319 7.40 1.84 24.09
CA SER A 319 8.31 0.89 23.42
C SER A 319 9.73 1.41 23.21
N MET A 320 9.96 2.71 23.46
CA MET A 320 11.24 3.37 23.20
C MET A 320 12.41 2.77 23.99
N PRO A 321 12.32 2.48 25.31
CA PRO A 321 13.38 1.81 26.05
C PRO A 321 13.84 0.48 25.42
N GLN A 322 12.89 -0.33 24.96
CA GLN A 322 13.16 -1.63 24.34
C GLN A 322 13.80 -1.49 22.95
N LEU A 323 13.40 -0.46 22.20
CA LEU A 323 13.96 -0.16 20.88
C LEU A 323 15.43 0.28 20.96
N ILE A 324 15.77 1.12 21.95
CA ILE A 324 17.10 1.75 22.01
C ILE A 324 18.12 0.93 22.80
N ALA A 325 17.69 0.08 23.73
CA ALA A 325 18.61 -0.70 24.56
C ALA A 325 19.59 -1.57 23.74
N PRO A 326 19.17 -2.29 22.68
CA PRO A 326 20.10 -3.02 21.82
C PRO A 326 21.16 -2.11 21.20
N LEU A 327 20.75 -0.92 20.71
CA LEU A 327 21.64 0.07 20.09
C LEU A 327 22.66 0.61 21.09
N LEU A 328 22.23 0.89 22.31
CA LEU A 328 23.10 1.41 23.37
C LEU A 328 24.11 0.36 23.82
N ASN A 329 23.72 -0.91 23.92
CA ASN A 329 24.64 -2.01 24.28
C ASN A 329 25.79 -2.18 23.27
N GLU A 330 25.63 -1.72 22.03
CA GLU A 330 26.67 -1.75 21.00
C GLU A 330 27.67 -0.59 21.06
N LEU A 331 27.42 0.44 21.88
CA LEU A 331 28.34 1.58 22.02
C LEU A 331 29.69 1.15 22.62
N SER A 332 30.76 1.88 22.30
CA SER A 332 32.07 1.67 22.92
C SER A 332 32.10 2.17 24.37
N ASP A 333 32.98 1.61 25.21
CA ASP A 333 33.13 2.06 26.60
C ASP A 333 33.57 3.53 26.70
N GLU A 334 34.32 4.03 25.72
CA GLU A 334 34.72 5.44 25.62
C GLU A 334 33.49 6.35 25.48
N LEU A 335 32.55 6.03 24.58
CA LEU A 335 31.31 6.80 24.42
C LEU A 335 30.43 6.71 25.66
N ILE A 336 30.29 5.51 26.23
CA ILE A 336 29.49 5.27 27.44
C ILE A 336 30.06 6.06 28.62
N SER A 337 31.39 6.24 28.70
CA SER A 337 32.02 6.99 29.78
C SER A 337 31.49 8.43 29.90
N ASN A 338 31.14 9.06 28.78
CA ASN A 338 30.60 10.41 28.72
C ASN A 338 29.07 10.47 28.61
N LEU A 339 28.39 9.34 28.46
CA LEU A 339 26.96 9.29 28.21
C LEU A 339 26.12 9.47 29.49
N LEU A 340 25.08 10.31 29.42
CA LEU A 340 24.03 10.41 30.43
C LEU A 340 22.66 10.26 29.77
N LEU A 341 21.87 9.32 30.27
CA LEU A 341 20.54 8.94 29.77
C LEU A 341 19.47 9.45 30.74
N PHE A 342 18.42 10.07 30.19
CA PHE A 342 17.35 10.67 30.97
C PHE A 342 15.99 10.20 30.44
N PRO A 343 15.08 9.67 31.28
CA PRO A 343 13.69 9.55 30.88
C PRO A 343 13.14 10.97 30.69
N VAL A 344 12.66 11.30 29.49
CA VAL A 344 12.02 12.61 29.25
C VAL A 344 10.63 12.67 29.86
N ASP A 345 10.02 11.50 30.05
CA ASP A 345 8.84 11.29 30.86
C ASP A 345 8.99 10.01 31.67
N GLU A 346 8.47 10.00 32.89
CA GLU A 346 8.52 8.83 33.78
C GLU A 346 7.22 8.66 34.53
N ARG A 347 6.76 7.41 34.64
CA ARG A 347 5.58 7.05 35.44
C ARG A 347 6.00 6.92 36.89
N LEU A 348 5.21 7.49 37.80
CA LEU A 348 5.50 7.45 39.23
C LEU A 348 5.09 6.11 39.83
N VAL A 349 5.88 5.11 39.49
CA VAL A 349 5.80 3.73 39.96
C VAL A 349 7.20 3.25 40.35
N PRO A 350 7.34 2.24 41.22
CA PRO A 350 8.64 1.68 41.56
C PRO A 350 9.43 1.22 40.33
N LEU A 351 10.76 1.34 40.34
CA LEU A 351 11.61 0.96 39.19
C LEU A 351 11.50 -0.51 38.77
N ASN A 352 11.09 -1.40 39.68
CA ASN A 352 10.84 -2.81 39.34
C ASN A 352 9.50 -3.04 38.61
N SER A 353 8.63 -2.02 38.52
CA SER A 353 7.38 -2.08 37.79
C SER A 353 7.62 -2.27 36.29
N GLU A 354 6.75 -3.03 35.64
CA GLU A 354 6.71 -3.15 34.18
C GLU A 354 6.31 -1.86 33.49
N GLU A 355 5.74 -0.91 34.23
CA GLU A 355 5.33 0.41 33.73
C GLU A 355 6.41 1.49 33.91
N SER A 356 7.54 1.22 34.59
CA SER A 356 8.62 2.21 34.74
C SER A 356 9.45 2.28 33.46
N ASN A 357 9.54 3.47 32.84
CA ASN A 357 10.33 3.66 31.62
C ASN A 357 11.82 3.40 31.89
N THR A 358 12.34 3.96 32.98
CA THR A 358 13.72 3.74 33.46
C THR A 358 13.95 2.30 33.87
N GLY A 359 12.98 1.68 34.55
CA GLY A 359 13.02 0.27 34.92
C GLY A 359 13.15 -0.65 33.70
N ILE A 360 12.34 -0.43 32.65
CA ILE A 360 12.40 -1.19 31.41
C ILE A 360 13.78 -1.03 30.76
N LEU A 361 14.31 0.19 30.68
CA LEU A 361 15.62 0.44 30.08
C LEU A 361 16.73 -0.26 30.86
N LEU A 362 16.74 -0.14 32.20
CA LEU A 362 17.74 -0.78 33.07
C LEU A 362 17.76 -2.30 32.91
N ARG A 363 16.59 -2.93 32.78
CA ARG A 363 16.49 -4.40 32.58
C ARG A 363 17.01 -4.85 31.21
N ALA A 364 16.95 -3.98 30.20
CA ALA A 364 17.37 -4.29 28.84
C ALA A 364 18.86 -3.96 28.56
N LEU A 365 19.50 -3.16 29.40
CA LEU A 365 20.90 -2.77 29.27
C LEU A 365 21.85 -3.69 30.05
N ASN A 366 23.11 -3.73 29.60
CA ASN A 366 24.18 -4.33 30.40
C ASN A 366 24.40 -3.52 31.68
N LYS A 367 24.02 -4.10 32.82
CA LYS A 367 24.02 -3.42 34.12
C LYS A 367 25.37 -2.79 34.47
N ASP A 368 26.46 -3.53 34.28
CA ASP A 368 27.81 -3.09 34.69
C ASP A 368 28.28 -1.86 33.91
N ARG A 369 27.81 -1.68 32.67
CA ARG A 369 28.20 -0.57 31.79
C ARG A 369 27.37 0.69 32.01
N PHE A 370 26.09 0.53 32.40
CA PHE A 370 25.10 1.62 32.38
C PHE A 370 24.54 2.03 33.76
N GLU A 371 24.88 1.34 34.85
CA GLU A 371 24.25 1.54 36.17
C GLU A 371 24.24 3.01 36.65
N ASN A 372 25.32 3.75 36.38
CA ASN A 372 25.51 5.16 36.77
C ASN A 372 25.30 6.15 35.63
N LYS A 373 24.81 5.68 34.48
CA LYS A 373 24.61 6.49 33.27
C LYS A 373 23.17 6.96 33.13
N ILE A 374 22.22 6.35 33.84
CA ILE A 374 20.80 6.66 33.72
C ILE A 374 20.34 7.44 34.95
N LEU A 375 19.68 8.57 34.75
CA LEU A 375 19.01 9.30 35.81
C LEU A 375 17.75 8.54 36.24
N LYS A 376 17.57 8.36 37.54
CA LYS A 376 16.48 7.55 38.12
C LYS A 376 15.60 8.46 38.97
N ILE A 377 14.30 8.23 38.93
CA ILE A 377 13.41 8.80 39.96
C ILE A 377 13.69 8.14 41.32
N SER A 378 13.30 8.82 42.40
CA SER A 378 13.40 8.22 43.73
C SER A 378 12.41 7.07 43.89
N ASP A 379 12.86 5.96 44.45
CA ASP A 379 12.01 4.82 44.83
C ASP A 379 11.28 5.04 46.18
N ASP A 380 11.44 6.21 46.83
CA ASP A 380 10.70 6.54 48.05
C ASP A 380 9.19 6.64 47.76
N SER A 381 8.41 5.77 48.40
CA SER A 381 6.95 5.74 48.32
C SER A 381 6.27 7.10 48.53
N ASN A 382 6.79 7.95 49.42
CA ASN A 382 6.22 9.27 49.67
C ASN A 382 6.42 10.24 48.50
N LEU A 383 7.51 10.07 47.74
CA LEU A 383 7.80 10.86 46.54
C LEU A 383 7.03 10.33 45.34
N LEU A 384 6.86 9.00 45.23
CA LEU A 384 6.01 8.40 44.18
C LEU A 384 4.55 8.87 44.27
N ASP A 385 4.09 9.20 45.48
CA ASP A 385 2.74 9.73 45.68
C ASP A 385 2.59 11.25 45.44
N CYS A 386 3.68 11.99 45.28
CA CYS A 386 3.67 13.44 45.14
C CYS A 386 4.44 13.89 43.89
N GLY A 387 3.73 14.03 42.77
CA GLY A 387 4.34 14.36 41.48
C GLY A 387 5.17 15.64 41.50
N PHE A 388 4.67 16.70 42.15
CA PHE A 388 5.41 17.96 42.29
C PHE A 388 6.77 17.80 42.98
N LYS A 389 6.83 17.06 44.10
CA LYS A 389 8.09 16.80 44.80
C LYS A 389 9.02 15.94 43.95
N MET A 390 8.48 14.96 43.23
CA MET A 390 9.28 14.14 42.31
C MET A 390 9.85 14.97 41.16
N ALA A 391 9.07 15.88 40.58
CA ALA A 391 9.54 16.77 39.51
C ALA A 391 10.69 17.66 40.00
N LEU A 392 10.56 18.25 41.20
CA LEU A 392 11.61 19.08 41.80
C LEU A 392 12.89 18.29 42.08
N GLU A 393 12.76 17.09 42.63
CA GLU A 393 13.90 16.20 42.90
C GLU A 393 14.60 15.79 41.60
N PHE A 394 13.84 15.37 40.59
CA PHE A 394 14.38 15.02 39.28
C PHE A 394 15.07 16.20 38.60
N GLU A 395 14.51 17.41 38.70
CA GLU A 395 15.13 18.63 38.20
C GLU A 395 16.46 18.93 38.92
N ASN A 396 16.50 18.81 40.25
CA ASN A 396 17.73 19.00 41.03
C ASN A 396 18.82 18.00 40.64
N GLN A 397 18.45 16.73 40.44
CA GLN A 397 19.39 15.71 39.95
C GLN A 397 19.89 16.02 38.54
N LEU A 398 19.02 16.52 37.65
CA LEU A 398 19.42 16.94 36.30
C LEU A 398 20.40 18.12 36.38
N ARG A 399 20.10 19.14 37.20
CA ARG A 399 20.99 20.28 37.45
C ARG A 399 22.36 19.85 37.96
N SER A 400 22.41 18.86 38.86
CA SER A 400 23.67 18.36 39.43
C SER A 400 24.58 17.66 38.41
N LYS A 401 24.06 17.30 37.22
CA LYS A 401 24.87 16.76 36.11
C LYS A 401 25.56 17.84 35.27
N ASN A 402 25.37 19.12 35.61
CA ASN A 402 25.94 20.29 34.93
C ASN A 402 25.64 20.31 33.41
N PRO A 403 24.35 20.29 33.00
CA PRO A 403 23.99 20.43 31.60
C PRO A 403 24.45 21.78 31.04
N LYS A 404 24.73 21.84 29.74
CA LYS A 404 24.83 23.14 29.05
C LYS A 404 23.46 23.82 29.10
N LEU A 405 23.42 25.10 29.42
CA LEU A 405 22.18 25.89 29.40
C LEU A 405 22.12 26.83 28.19
N ASN A 406 20.92 27.14 27.73
CA ASN A 406 20.69 28.26 26.82
C ASN A 406 20.60 29.59 27.59
N ASP A 407 20.43 30.70 26.88
CA ASP A 407 20.37 32.06 27.48
C ASP A 407 19.18 32.25 28.43
N LYS A 408 18.13 31.43 28.30
CA LYS A 408 16.95 31.43 29.17
C LYS A 408 17.09 30.47 30.35
N GLY A 409 18.24 29.82 30.51
CA GLY A 409 18.51 28.91 31.62
C GLY A 409 17.87 27.53 31.50
N PHE A 410 17.50 27.08 30.30
CA PHE A 410 17.00 25.71 30.03
C PHE A 410 18.14 24.78 29.59
N PRO A 411 18.10 23.49 29.95
CA PRO A 411 19.14 22.53 29.61
C PRO A 411 19.08 22.18 28.12
N ILE A 412 20.25 22.03 27.50
CA ILE A 412 20.42 21.65 26.11
C ILE A 412 20.77 20.16 26.06
N PHE A 413 19.83 19.34 25.60
CA PHE A 413 20.08 17.92 25.31
C PHE A 413 20.79 17.78 23.96
N ASP A 414 21.71 16.82 23.87
CA ASP A 414 22.38 16.51 22.60
C ASP A 414 21.46 15.75 21.65
N LEU A 415 20.60 14.90 22.20
CA LEU A 415 19.62 14.11 21.46
C LEU A 415 18.38 13.82 22.31
N LEU A 416 17.19 14.01 21.75
CA LEU A 416 15.92 13.50 22.29
C LEU A 416 15.35 12.42 21.37
N LEU A 417 15.03 11.26 21.95
CA LEU A 417 14.41 10.11 21.30
C LEU A 417 12.94 10.03 21.73
N LEU A 418 12.06 10.51 20.87
CA LEU A 418 10.66 10.79 21.20
C LEU A 418 9.70 9.86 20.46
N GLY A 419 8.86 9.15 21.21
CA GLY A 419 7.76 8.36 20.68
C GLY A 419 6.52 9.22 20.42
N ILE A 420 5.64 8.72 19.54
CA ILE A 420 4.35 9.36 19.25
C ILE A 420 3.20 8.46 19.68
N GLY A 421 2.29 9.01 20.48
CA GLY A 421 1.00 8.38 20.80
C GLY A 421 0.02 8.42 19.63
N PRO A 422 -0.96 7.50 19.55
CA PRO A 422 -2.00 7.55 18.51
C PRO A 422 -2.87 8.83 18.59
N ASP A 423 -2.92 9.44 19.76
CA ASP A 423 -3.53 10.73 20.10
C ASP A 423 -2.62 11.93 19.81
N GLY A 424 -1.35 11.71 19.47
CA GLY A 424 -0.42 12.77 19.09
C GLY A 424 0.41 13.31 20.24
N HIS A 425 0.25 12.75 21.44
CA HIS A 425 1.11 13.06 22.57
C HIS A 425 2.55 12.60 22.32
N THR A 426 3.51 13.30 22.91
CA THR A 426 4.93 12.92 22.97
C THR A 426 5.50 13.36 24.30
N CYS A 427 6.48 12.65 24.88
CA CYS A 427 7.06 13.05 26.18
C CYS A 427 5.98 13.26 27.26
N SER A 428 4.93 12.42 27.33
CA SER A 428 3.74 12.66 28.18
C SER A 428 3.11 14.08 28.11
N LEU A 429 3.42 14.88 27.09
CA LEU A 429 2.73 16.12 26.76
C LEU A 429 1.55 15.75 25.89
N PHE A 430 0.33 15.97 26.37
CA PHE A 430 -0.90 15.56 25.68
C PHE A 430 -1.56 16.74 24.97
N PRO A 431 -2.22 16.52 23.81
CA PRO A 431 -2.99 17.57 23.15
C PRO A 431 -4.00 18.21 24.09
N ASN A 432 -4.12 19.54 24.02
CA ASN A 432 -5.04 20.35 24.84
C ASN A 432 -4.82 20.26 26.36
N HIS A 433 -3.71 19.69 26.83
CA HIS A 433 -3.38 19.66 28.26
C HIS A 433 -2.79 21.01 28.70
N PRO A 434 -3.15 21.57 29.88
CA PRO A 434 -2.62 22.85 30.36
C PRO A 434 -1.10 22.90 30.45
N LEU A 435 -0.46 21.73 30.58
CA LEU A 435 1.00 21.63 30.63
C LEU A 435 1.71 22.11 29.35
N LEU A 436 1.01 22.17 28.21
CA LEU A 436 1.56 22.78 26.98
C LEU A 436 1.80 24.30 27.13
N GLU A 437 1.20 24.93 28.14
CA GLU A 437 1.37 26.35 28.44
C GLU A 437 2.53 26.62 29.42
N GLU A 438 3.17 25.59 29.98
CA GLU A 438 4.29 25.74 30.91
C GLU A 438 5.50 26.39 30.22
N LYS A 439 6.02 27.48 30.80
CA LYS A 439 7.10 28.29 30.22
C LYS A 439 8.36 28.39 31.07
N ASN A 440 8.35 27.91 32.32
CA ASN A 440 9.37 28.23 33.31
C ASN A 440 10.10 26.99 33.86
N ARG A 441 9.38 25.90 34.14
CA ARG A 441 9.96 24.71 34.76
C ARG A 441 10.72 23.85 33.76
N TRP A 442 11.77 23.14 34.19
CA TRP A 442 12.42 22.14 33.34
C TRP A 442 11.61 20.84 33.34
N VAL A 443 11.13 20.46 34.53
CA VAL A 443 10.37 19.24 34.79
C VAL A 443 9.04 19.61 35.43
N ALA A 444 7.97 18.96 35.00
CA ALA A 444 6.64 19.17 35.54
C ALA A 444 5.94 17.84 35.84
N GLU A 445 5.09 17.88 36.85
CA GLU A 445 4.19 16.79 37.20
C GLU A 445 2.95 16.73 36.32
N ILE A 446 2.42 15.52 36.18
CA ILE A 446 1.11 15.23 35.61
C ILE A 446 0.43 14.26 36.58
N ASP A 447 -0.54 14.72 37.35
CA ASP A 447 -1.25 13.86 38.31
C ASP A 447 -2.51 13.21 37.71
N ASN A 448 -2.92 13.64 36.52
CA ASN A 448 -4.16 13.29 35.84
C ASN A 448 -3.92 12.85 34.39
N SER A 449 -2.85 12.10 34.13
CA SER A 449 -2.56 11.65 32.76
C SER A 449 -3.77 10.90 32.18
N PRO A 450 -4.17 11.18 30.93
CA PRO A 450 -5.26 10.47 30.27
C PRO A 450 -4.92 9.00 29.97
N LYS A 451 -3.69 8.56 30.29
CA LYS A 451 -3.24 7.18 30.14
C LYS A 451 -2.72 6.64 31.47
N PRO A 452 -3.05 5.39 31.84
CA PRO A 452 -2.52 4.80 33.07
C PRO A 452 -1.00 4.55 32.96
N PRO A 453 -0.26 4.53 34.10
CA PRO A 453 -0.60 5.17 35.37
C PRO A 453 -0.77 6.70 35.24
N PRO A 454 -1.67 7.30 36.04
CA PRO A 454 -2.06 8.69 35.90
C PRO A 454 -0.99 9.68 36.37
N LYS A 455 -0.18 9.30 37.38
CA LYS A 455 0.88 10.14 37.95
C LYS A 455 2.18 9.96 37.18
N ARG A 456 2.73 11.06 36.68
CA ARG A 456 3.96 11.10 35.87
C ARG A 456 4.74 12.37 36.15
N ILE A 457 6.02 12.36 35.80
CA ILE A 457 6.80 13.57 35.54
C ILE A 457 7.17 13.63 34.06
N THR A 458 7.42 14.83 33.57
CA THR A 458 7.86 15.06 32.19
C THR A 458 8.72 16.30 32.04
N LEU A 459 9.60 16.31 31.03
CA LEU A 459 10.23 17.52 30.54
C LEU A 459 9.21 18.41 29.81
N THR A 460 9.35 19.71 30.01
CA THR A 460 8.43 20.72 29.48
C THR A 460 8.80 21.11 28.04
N LEU A 461 7.86 21.72 27.30
CA LEU A 461 8.12 22.22 25.94
C LEU A 461 9.36 23.14 25.85
N PRO A 462 9.62 24.08 26.78
CA PRO A 462 10.86 24.85 26.80
C PRO A 462 12.14 24.01 26.75
N VAL A 463 12.17 22.85 27.42
CA VAL A 463 13.33 21.93 27.39
C VAL A 463 13.42 21.18 26.07
N LEU A 464 12.29 20.78 25.50
CA LEU A 464 12.26 20.11 24.19
C LEU A 464 12.79 21.06 23.08
N ASN A 465 12.42 22.35 23.14
CA ASN A 465 12.82 23.37 22.15
C ASN A 465 14.31 23.73 22.18
N THR A 466 15.04 23.35 23.23
CA THR A 466 16.48 23.60 23.37
C THR A 466 17.34 22.41 22.97
N ALA A 467 16.75 21.27 22.63
CA ALA A 467 17.51 20.09 22.22
C ALA A 467 18.18 20.30 20.86
N LYS A 468 19.46 19.88 20.74
CA LYS A 468 20.22 19.99 19.48
C LYS A 468 19.65 19.08 18.40
N ASN A 469 19.34 17.83 18.77
CA ASN A 469 18.77 16.85 17.87
C ASN A 469 17.49 16.28 18.48
N ILE A 470 16.46 16.15 17.65
CA ILE A 470 15.22 15.45 18.03
C ILE A 470 14.94 14.40 16.96
N ILE A 471 14.77 13.17 17.41
CA ILE A 471 14.37 12.05 16.57
C ILE A 471 13.01 11.55 17.08
N PHE A 472 11.99 11.75 16.26
CA PHE A 472 10.69 11.13 16.45
C PHE A 472 10.67 9.73 15.87
N ILE A 473 10.11 8.78 16.61
CA ILE A 473 9.97 7.39 16.18
C ILE A 473 8.51 6.98 16.35
N ALA A 474 7.89 6.51 15.27
CA ALA A 474 6.51 6.07 15.29
C ALA A 474 6.32 4.84 14.40
N ASN A 475 5.93 3.74 15.04
CA ASN A 475 5.72 2.46 14.38
C ASN A 475 4.27 2.00 14.56
N GLY A 476 3.76 1.32 13.54
CA GLY A 476 2.46 0.67 13.52
C GLY A 476 1.32 1.52 12.99
N LYS A 477 0.33 0.85 12.41
CA LYS A 477 -0.84 1.47 11.74
C LYS A 477 -1.62 2.45 12.61
N SER A 478 -1.63 2.25 13.93
CA SER A 478 -2.32 3.14 14.89
C SER A 478 -1.82 4.60 14.84
N LYS A 479 -0.62 4.83 14.28
CA LYS A 479 -0.01 6.16 14.18
C LYS A 479 -0.31 6.87 12.86
N ALA A 480 -0.78 6.15 11.85
CA ALA A 480 -0.90 6.67 10.49
C ALA A 480 -1.68 7.99 10.39
N LYS A 481 -2.90 8.02 10.94
CA LYS A 481 -3.75 9.21 10.96
C LYS A 481 -3.13 10.41 11.69
N ILE A 482 -2.44 10.16 12.80
CA ILE A 482 -1.90 11.25 13.61
C ILE A 482 -0.60 11.80 13.03
N ILE A 483 0.22 10.95 12.42
CA ILE A 483 1.45 11.34 11.71
C ILE A 483 1.10 12.23 10.51
N VAL A 484 0.05 11.91 9.76
CA VAL A 484 -0.53 12.79 8.74
C VAL A 484 -0.83 14.16 9.35
N LYS A 485 -1.55 14.19 10.47
CA LYS A 485 -1.95 15.46 11.10
C LYS A 485 -0.77 16.29 11.57
N ILE A 486 0.28 15.64 12.11
CA ILE A 486 1.50 16.32 12.59
C ILE A 486 2.33 16.86 11.42
N LEU A 487 2.63 16.01 10.41
CA LEU A 487 3.51 16.39 9.30
C LEU A 487 2.81 17.26 8.24
N GLY A 488 1.48 17.27 8.23
CA GLY A 488 0.67 17.95 7.23
C GLY A 488 0.54 19.46 7.37
N ASN A 489 1.01 20.05 8.47
CA ASN A 489 0.87 21.49 8.75
C ASN A 489 -0.54 22.04 8.43
N ASN A 490 -1.59 21.32 8.84
CA ASN A 490 -2.95 21.83 8.71
C ASN A 490 -3.14 22.95 9.74
N ASN A 491 -3.40 24.17 9.25
CA ASN A 491 -3.82 25.36 10.02
C ASN A 491 -5.18 25.18 10.73
N ASP A 492 -5.57 23.96 11.09
CA ASP A 492 -6.71 23.68 11.94
C ASP A 492 -6.32 24.05 13.38
N SER A 493 -6.64 25.30 13.72
CA SER A 493 -6.53 25.92 15.05
C SER A 493 -7.25 25.18 16.18
N GLN A 494 -7.95 24.07 15.90
CA GLN A 494 -8.73 23.31 16.88
C GLN A 494 -7.97 22.17 17.58
N SER A 495 -6.72 21.88 17.24
CA SER A 495 -5.91 20.91 18.01
C SER A 495 -4.42 21.20 17.95
N LEU A 496 -3.90 21.85 18.99
CA LEU A 496 -2.46 22.05 19.18
C LEU A 496 -1.82 20.70 19.55
N LEU A 497 -1.14 20.08 18.59
CA LEU A 497 -0.43 18.83 18.81
C LEU A 497 0.97 19.13 19.38
N PRO A 498 1.39 18.45 20.45
CA PRO A 498 2.67 18.71 21.11
C PRO A 498 3.90 18.68 20.19
N PRO A 499 4.05 17.73 19.24
CA PRO A 499 5.17 17.76 18.29
C PRO A 499 5.22 19.01 17.40
N ASN A 500 4.07 19.61 17.08
CA ASN A 500 3.99 20.84 16.28
C ASN A 500 4.31 22.10 17.09
N LEU A 501 4.30 22.01 18.43
CA LEU A 501 4.69 23.10 19.32
C LEU A 501 6.21 23.16 19.55
N ILE A 502 6.96 22.21 18.99
CA ILE A 502 8.41 22.21 19.07
C ILE A 502 8.96 23.20 18.05
N GLU A 503 9.29 24.40 18.53
CA GLU A 503 9.79 25.49 17.71
C GLU A 503 11.27 25.30 17.39
N ARG A 504 11.66 25.64 16.16
CA ARG A 504 13.06 25.58 15.74
C ARG A 504 13.88 26.69 16.42
N SER A 505 14.93 26.32 17.14
CA SER A 505 15.98 27.26 17.56
C SER A 505 17.13 27.33 16.53
N GLU A 506 17.91 28.42 16.55
CA GLU A 506 19.08 28.59 15.66
C GLU A 506 20.14 27.50 15.86
N ASP A 507 20.21 26.93 17.07
CA ASP A 507 21.14 25.86 17.48
C ASP A 507 20.64 24.44 17.15
N GLN A 508 19.39 24.29 16.69
CA GLN A 508 18.76 23.00 16.46
C GLN A 508 19.11 22.44 15.07
N GLU A 509 19.70 21.25 15.06
CA GLU A 509 19.85 20.44 13.84
C GLU A 509 18.48 19.92 13.38
N LEU A 510 18.42 19.44 12.14
CA LEU A 510 17.19 18.98 11.49
C LEU A 510 16.41 17.94 12.34
N ILE A 511 15.12 18.18 12.58
CA ILE A 511 14.25 17.22 13.29
C ILE A 511 14.06 15.99 12.41
N LYS A 512 14.36 14.80 12.92
CA LYS A 512 14.25 13.56 12.13
C LYS A 512 13.05 12.74 12.58
N TRP A 513 12.42 12.05 11.64
CA TRP A 513 11.29 11.15 11.87
C TRP A 513 11.63 9.78 11.30
N PHE A 514 11.48 8.72 12.09
CA PHE A 514 11.68 7.34 11.68
C PHE A 514 10.35 6.61 11.79
N LEU A 515 9.79 6.24 10.64
CA LEU A 515 8.45 5.68 10.48
C LEU A 515 8.54 4.32 9.79
N ASP A 516 7.78 3.35 10.28
CA ASP A 516 7.59 2.09 9.54
C ASP A 516 6.52 2.23 8.44
N GLU A 517 6.40 1.21 7.59
CA GLU A 517 5.45 1.20 6.48
C GLU A 517 3.99 1.39 6.94
N GLU A 518 3.64 0.86 8.11
CA GLU A 518 2.28 0.98 8.63
C GLU A 518 1.98 2.38 9.17
N ALA A 519 2.94 3.04 9.83
CA ALA A 519 2.80 4.39 10.35
C ALA A 519 2.71 5.46 9.24
N VAL A 520 3.09 5.11 8.01
CA VAL A 520 2.95 5.97 6.82
C VAL A 520 1.78 5.61 5.92
N ALA A 521 0.99 4.58 6.26
CA ALA A 521 -0.09 4.08 5.41
C ALA A 521 -1.12 5.16 5.00
N ASP A 522 -1.38 6.13 5.89
CA ASP A 522 -2.34 7.22 5.67
C ASP A 522 -1.67 8.51 5.14
N LEU A 523 -0.34 8.58 5.01
CA LEU A 523 0.37 9.77 4.45
C LEU A 523 -0.05 10.10 3.01
N ASN A 524 -0.69 9.16 2.31
CA ASN A 524 -1.38 9.38 1.03
C ASN A 524 -2.42 10.53 1.08
N ILE A 525 -2.94 10.87 2.27
CA ILE A 525 -3.94 11.94 2.50
C ILE A 525 -3.32 13.35 2.40
N LEU A 526 -2.01 13.53 2.68
CA LEU A 526 -1.37 14.85 2.69
C LEU A 526 -1.21 15.51 1.31
N ASN A 527 -1.21 14.72 0.23
CA ASN A 527 -1.23 15.24 -1.13
C ASN A 527 -2.44 16.13 -1.44
N LYS A 528 -3.51 16.09 -0.62
CA LYS A 528 -4.72 16.91 -0.78
C LYS A 528 -4.63 18.29 -0.11
N TYR A 529 -3.67 18.50 0.80
CA TYR A 529 -3.64 19.67 1.70
C TYR A 529 -2.47 20.64 1.47
N PHE A 530 -1.40 20.21 0.80
CA PHE A 530 -0.34 21.13 0.37
C PHE A 530 -0.74 21.83 -0.93
N LYS A 531 -1.36 23.01 -0.81
CA LYS A 531 -1.45 23.96 -1.93
C LYS A 531 -0.05 24.47 -2.24
N TYR A 532 0.40 24.21 -3.45
CA TYR A 532 1.58 24.79 -4.08
C TYR A 532 1.64 26.31 -3.83
N ILE A 533 2.70 26.78 -3.18
CA ILE A 533 3.19 28.17 -3.29
C ILE A 533 4.43 28.12 -4.18
#